data_AF-A0A4R3KIX0-F1
#
_entry.id   AF-A0A4R3KIX0-F1
#
_cell.length_a   1.000
_cell.length_b   1.000
_cell.length_c   1.000
_cell.angle_alpha   90.00
_cell.angle_beta   90.00
_cell.angle_gamma   90.00
#
_symmetry.space_group_name_H-M   'P 1'
#
loop_
_entity.id
_entity.type
_entity.pdbx_description
1 polymer ?
#
loop_
_entity_poly.entity_id
_entity_poly.type
_entity_poly.pdbx_seq_one_letter_code
_entity_poly.pdbx_strand_id
1 'polypeptide(L)'
;MIGESGITILTGTELSGVEDGKILIESNGQQSSVDCDTVVLAIGFKANNGLEEKLKDKVKDIVTVGDAAVPRKILNATWEGYHAIRALAERDA
;
A
#
# COMPACT_ATOMS: atom_id res chain seq x y z
N MET A 1 22.11 9.21 5.80
CA MET A 1 21.43 8.75 4.56
C MET A 1 21.50 7.22 4.47
N ILE A 2 20.65 6.54 3.70
CA ILE A 2 20.74 5.07 3.54
C ILE A 2 22.15 4.64 3.07
N GLY A 3 22.81 5.41 2.20
CA GLY A 3 24.17 5.14 1.74
C GLY A 3 25.26 5.28 2.81
N GLU A 4 24.96 5.84 3.97
CA GLU A 4 25.87 5.96 5.13
C GLU A 4 25.49 4.98 6.25
N SER A 5 24.46 4.16 6.02
CA SER A 5 24.02 3.14 6.96
C SER A 5 24.71 1.81 6.68
N GLY A 6 24.83 0.95 7.70
CA GLY A 6 25.31 -0.43 7.53
C GLY A 6 24.27 -1.37 6.88
N ILE A 7 23.39 -0.84 6.02
CA ILE A 7 22.32 -1.61 5.37
C ILE A 7 22.82 -2.16 4.04
N THR A 8 22.64 -3.45 3.83
CA THR A 8 22.84 -4.08 2.52
C THR A 8 21.65 -3.75 1.61
N ILE A 9 21.93 -3.16 0.45
CA ILE A 9 20.91 -2.75 -0.52
C ILE A 9 20.99 -3.67 -1.73
N LEU A 10 19.90 -4.39 -2.01
CA LEU A 10 19.77 -5.26 -3.17
C LEU A 10 18.65 -4.73 -4.07
N THR A 11 18.99 -4.33 -5.29
CA THR A 11 18.04 -3.84 -6.31
C THR A 11 18.04 -4.75 -7.51
N GLY A 12 16.92 -4.87 -8.24
CA GLY A 12 16.81 -5.86 -9.31
C GLY A 12 16.89 -7.28 -8.76
N THR A 13 16.34 -7.47 -7.56
CA THR A 13 16.33 -8.72 -6.82
C THR A 13 14.88 -9.03 -6.45
N GLU A 14 14.41 -10.20 -6.84
CA GLU A 14 13.07 -10.69 -6.56
C GLU A 14 13.10 -11.62 -5.34
N LEU A 15 12.11 -11.48 -4.45
CA LEU A 15 11.90 -12.42 -3.35
C LEU A 15 11.08 -13.61 -3.88
N SER A 16 11.70 -14.78 -4.01
CA SER A 16 11.07 -15.99 -4.55
C SER A 16 10.49 -16.91 -3.48
N GLY A 17 10.94 -16.78 -2.22
CA GLY A 17 10.44 -17.60 -1.12
C GLY A 17 10.89 -17.13 0.26
N VAL A 18 10.14 -17.55 1.29
CA VAL A 18 10.47 -17.34 2.70
C VAL A 18 10.50 -18.70 3.39
N GLU A 19 11.63 -19.05 3.99
CA GLU A 19 11.84 -20.30 4.73
C GLU A 19 12.21 -19.99 6.18
N ASP A 20 12.31 -21.02 7.02
CA ASP A 20 12.72 -20.84 8.41
C ASP A 20 14.19 -20.37 8.50
N GLY A 21 14.40 -19.19 9.08
CA GLY A 21 15.72 -18.57 9.25
C GLY A 21 16.37 -17.96 8.00
N LYS A 22 15.71 -17.98 6.83
CA LYS A 22 16.28 -17.40 5.58
C LYS A 22 15.22 -17.05 4.53
N ILE A 23 15.61 -16.21 3.58
CA ILE A 23 14.84 -15.91 2.36
C ILE A 23 15.54 -16.46 1.12
N LEU A 24 14.74 -16.78 0.10
CA LEU A 24 15.20 -17.11 -1.24
C LEU A 24 15.02 -15.89 -2.14
N ILE A 25 16.07 -15.53 -2.85
CA ILE A 25 16.08 -14.39 -3.76
C ILE A 25 16.60 -14.79 -5.13
N GLU A 26 16.13 -14.11 -6.15
CA GLU A 26 16.58 -14.25 -7.53
C GLU A 26 17.08 -12.92 -8.06
N SER A 27 18.25 -12.92 -8.69
CA SER A 27 18.79 -11.74 -9.38
C SER A 27 19.58 -12.17 -10.60
N ASN A 28 19.36 -11.52 -11.74
CA ASN A 28 20.00 -11.85 -13.01
C ASN A 28 19.86 -13.34 -13.42
N GLY A 29 18.72 -13.98 -13.09
CA GLY A 29 18.46 -15.39 -13.36
C GLY A 29 19.24 -16.37 -12.48
N GLN A 30 19.89 -15.89 -11.41
CA GLN A 30 20.56 -16.73 -10.42
C GLN A 30 19.81 -16.70 -9.09
N GLN A 31 19.53 -17.88 -8.54
CA GLN A 31 18.94 -18.03 -7.21
C GLN A 31 20.01 -18.07 -6.13
N SER A 32 19.73 -17.42 -5.00
CA SER A 32 20.57 -17.43 -3.80
C SER A 32 19.71 -17.28 -2.54
N SER A 33 20.31 -17.46 -1.37
CA SER A 33 19.62 -17.31 -0.08
C SER A 33 20.29 -16.28 0.81
N VAL A 34 19.51 -15.61 1.64
CA VAL A 34 19.99 -14.68 2.67
C VAL A 34 19.43 -15.12 4.02
N ASP A 35 20.31 -15.35 4.98
CA ASP A 35 19.91 -15.69 6.34
C ASP A 35 19.33 -14.47 7.05
N CYS A 36 18.20 -14.63 7.74
CA CYS A 36 17.55 -13.57 8.49
C CYS A 36 16.61 -14.11 9.57
N ASP A 37 16.57 -13.44 10.71
CA ASP A 37 15.66 -13.78 11.81
C ASP A 37 14.22 -13.27 11.58
N THR A 38 14.06 -12.23 10.76
CA THR A 38 12.77 -11.58 10.55
C THR A 38 12.65 -11.04 9.13
N VAL A 39 11.50 -11.28 8.52
CA VAL A 39 11.16 -10.80 7.18
C VAL A 39 10.01 -9.79 7.29
N VAL A 40 10.25 -8.56 6.82
CA VAL A 40 9.23 -7.51 6.75
C VAL A 40 8.79 -7.33 5.29
N LEU A 41 7.54 -7.71 4.99
CA LEU A 41 6.97 -7.59 3.64
C LEU A 41 6.37 -6.20 3.42
N ALA A 42 7.18 -5.29 2.86
CA ALA A 42 6.77 -3.93 2.50
C ALA A 42 6.35 -3.81 1.02
N ILE A 43 5.49 -4.71 0.56
CA ILE A 43 5.14 -4.90 -0.88
C ILE A 43 3.92 -4.07 -1.35
N GLY A 44 3.54 -3.05 -0.59
CA GLY A 44 2.39 -2.18 -0.88
C GLY A 44 1.15 -2.50 -0.05
N PHE A 45 0.02 -1.91 -0.43
CA PHE A 45 -1.22 -1.93 0.34
C PHE A 45 -2.42 -2.30 -0.53
N LYS A 46 -3.44 -2.87 0.09
CA LYS A 46 -4.76 -3.13 -0.51
C LYS A 46 -5.80 -2.22 0.12
N ALA A 47 -6.70 -1.69 -0.71
CA ALA A 47 -7.82 -0.87 -0.25
C ALA A 47 -8.65 -1.61 0.81
N ASN A 48 -9.01 -0.90 1.89
CA ASN A 48 -9.93 -1.38 2.90
C ASN A 48 -11.24 -0.57 2.84
N ASN A 49 -12.15 -1.01 1.97
CA ASN A 49 -13.44 -0.36 1.70
C ASN A 49 -14.65 -1.24 2.06
N GLY A 50 -14.47 -2.30 2.85
CA GLY A 50 -15.58 -3.22 3.19
C GLY A 50 -16.76 -2.58 3.92
N LEU A 51 -16.60 -1.34 4.42
CA LEU A 51 -17.69 -0.57 5.03
C LEU A 51 -18.62 0.07 4.00
N GLU A 52 -18.11 0.48 2.84
CA GLU A 52 -18.91 1.11 1.77
C GLU A 52 -20.05 0.20 1.32
N GLU A 53 -19.73 -1.05 1.00
CA GLU A 53 -20.69 -2.07 0.57
C GLU A 53 -21.78 -2.33 1.63
N LYS A 54 -21.43 -2.22 2.91
CA LYS A 54 -22.39 -2.42 4.03
C LYS A 54 -23.36 -1.25 4.22
N LEU A 55 -23.02 -0.08 3.69
CA LEU A 55 -23.75 1.17 3.89
C LEU A 55 -24.48 1.68 2.65
N LYS A 56 -24.09 1.26 1.44
CA LYS A 56 -24.62 1.79 0.17
C LYS A 56 -26.15 1.82 0.06
N ASP A 57 -26.83 0.84 0.66
CA ASP A 57 -28.30 0.73 0.63
C ASP A 57 -28.99 1.27 1.91
N LYS A 58 -28.20 1.79 2.86
CA LYS A 58 -28.67 2.28 4.17
C LYS A 58 -28.63 3.79 4.30
N VAL A 59 -27.87 4.47 3.45
CA VAL A 59 -27.72 5.92 3.46
C VAL A 59 -27.92 6.47 2.06
N LYS A 60 -28.41 7.71 1.98
CA LYS A 60 -28.70 8.36 0.70
C LYS A 60 -27.42 8.72 -0.08
N ASP A 61 -26.41 9.21 0.63
CA ASP A 61 -25.15 9.66 0.05
C ASP A 61 -23.98 9.05 0.82
N ILE A 62 -23.08 8.40 0.08
CA ILE A 62 -21.83 7.82 0.60
C ILE A 62 -20.72 8.09 -0.41
N VAL A 63 -19.54 8.48 0.08
CA VAL A 63 -18.37 8.72 -0.75
C VAL A 63 -17.15 8.12 -0.05
N THR A 64 -16.47 7.21 -0.74
CA THR A 64 -15.20 6.64 -0.28
C THR A 64 -14.05 7.52 -0.78
N VAL A 65 -13.12 7.89 0.11
CA VAL A 65 -11.97 8.75 -0.20
C VAL A 65 -10.67 8.18 0.36
N GLY A 66 -9.54 8.62 -0.19
CA GLY A 66 -8.21 8.26 0.27
C GLY A 66 -7.86 6.80 -0.01
N ASP A 67 -7.04 6.20 0.85
CA ASP A 67 -6.52 4.85 0.61
C ASP A 67 -7.60 3.76 0.69
N ALA A 68 -8.74 4.07 1.33
CA ALA A 68 -9.93 3.22 1.26
C ALA A 68 -10.48 3.15 -0.16
N ALA A 69 -10.39 4.24 -0.95
CA ALA A 69 -10.75 4.21 -2.37
C ALA A 69 -9.64 3.54 -3.18
N VAL A 70 -8.41 4.08 -3.13
CA VAL A 70 -7.23 3.51 -3.79
C VAL A 70 -5.95 3.93 -3.02
N PRO A 71 -5.15 2.98 -2.48
CA PRO A 71 -3.91 3.29 -1.76
C PRO A 71 -2.90 4.07 -2.60
N ARG A 72 -2.55 5.28 -2.18
CA ARG A 72 -1.64 6.19 -2.89
C ARG A 72 -0.85 7.05 -1.90
N LYS A 73 -0.22 8.13 -2.40
CA LYS A 73 0.48 9.11 -1.56
C LYS A 73 -0.52 9.92 -0.72
N ILE A 74 -0.10 10.36 0.47
CA ILE A 74 -0.87 11.19 1.40
C ILE A 74 -1.57 12.38 0.72
N LEU A 75 -0.90 13.04 -0.24
CA LEU A 75 -1.46 14.16 -1.00
C LEU A 75 -2.81 13.81 -1.66
N ASN A 76 -2.96 12.59 -2.18
CA ASN A 76 -4.19 12.15 -2.82
C ASN A 76 -5.34 12.04 -1.82
N ALA A 77 -5.08 11.46 -0.64
CA ALA A 77 -6.09 11.33 0.40
C ALA A 77 -6.59 12.71 0.87
N THR A 78 -5.68 13.66 1.04
CA THR A 78 -6.05 15.04 1.40
C THR A 78 -6.86 15.71 0.29
N TRP A 79 -6.44 15.58 -0.97
CA TRP A 79 -7.15 16.16 -2.09
C TRP A 79 -8.53 15.56 -2.29
N GLU A 80 -8.67 14.25 -2.20
CA GLU A 80 -9.97 13.59 -2.38
C GLU A 80 -10.96 13.98 -1.30
N GLY A 81 -10.52 14.06 -0.03
CA GLY A 81 -11.37 14.57 1.04
C GLY A 81 -11.88 15.99 0.77
N TYR A 82 -10.99 16.88 0.31
CA TYR A 82 -11.35 18.25 -0.05
C TYR A 82 -12.32 18.32 -1.24
N HIS A 83 -12.07 17.54 -2.29
CA HIS A 83 -12.94 17.55 -3.48
C HIS A 83 -14.30 16.94 -3.18
N ALA A 84 -14.37 15.87 -2.37
CA ALA A 84 -15.62 15.21 -2.01
C ALA A 84 -16.59 16.19 -1.32
N ILE A 85 -16.12 16.97 -0.35
CA ILE A 85 -17.00 17.92 0.35
C ILE A 85 -17.39 19.12 -0.52
N ARG A 86 -16.49 19.60 -1.37
CA ARG A 86 -16.81 20.69 -2.31
C ARG A 86 -17.85 20.28 -3.35
N ALA A 87 -17.70 19.10 -3.93
CA ALA A 87 -18.66 18.58 -4.91
C ALA A 87 -20.04 18.31 -4.26
N LEU A 88 -20.07 17.91 -2.98
CA LEU A 88 -21.33 17.74 -2.26
C LEU A 88 -22.05 19.09 -2.07
N ALA A 89 -21.32 20.14 -1.69
CA ALA A 89 -21.90 21.47 -1.51
C ALA A 89 -22.48 22.06 -2.82
N GLU A 90 -21.93 21.68 -3.98
CA GLU A 90 -22.44 22.07 -5.30
C GLU A 90 -23.68 21.28 -5.74
N ARG A 91 -23.95 20.10 -5.16
CA ARG A 91 -25.15 19.28 -5.47
C ARG A 91 -26.41 19.76 -4.74
N ASP A 92 -26.25 20.43 -3.60
CA ASP A 92 -27.34 20.93 -2.76
C ASP A 92 -27.67 22.42 -3.01
N ALA A 93 -26.95 23.09 -3.92
CA ALA A 93 -27.13 24.47 -4.33
C ALA A 93 -27.98 24.60 -5.61
#